data_AF-A0A846E440-F1
#
_entry.id   AF-A0A846E440-F1
#
_cell.length_a   1.000
_cell.length_b   1.000
_cell.length_c   1.000
_cell.angle_alpha   90.00
_cell.angle_beta   90.00
_cell.angle_gamma   90.00
#
_symmetry.space_group_name_H-M   'P 1'
#
loop_
_entity.id
_entity.type
_entity.pdbx_description
1 polymer ?
#
loop_
_entity_poly.entity_id
_entity_poly.type
_entity_poly.pdbx_seq_one_letter_code
_entity_poly.pdbx_strand_id
1 'polypeptide(L)'
;CLIWAYDEVQSLESLKCPTAREILGAELSHLVTGMHPGGIPKSETLKKCYRTPGSILIFAHAIGMGLLRPGGMLTGMTRISDWQALGYQVQGKFLPEQEITLKRPSENSPNLVSQIWQESLIDFRVCRFRQEEFIRLYQNILQNLKQDGLKPSRDILVLVLGDNFGAIKLQIEVANFLMNQGIDVYLPGTPDCNILKSDPQNSDPNQFWCEGGITISRIHQAKGQEADMVYLIGLDGIAKNEQDLILRNQLFVALTRSRAWVSLSGIGRYPFYQEVQQAIASSDTLSFTFRRPPKRELHLTVLGELLQAYAAGSRHFPNLELKKVSLVDVDLSGAHLVGGQFCQADLSGANLTGTNFAIANLSQANLSKTNLQKAKLVSANLTDVNLTYANLYLADLSYANLTRAQLKGANLEKANLTGANLSDADLSDVNLKNVDFTDIICNKSYLK
;
A
#
# COMPACT_ATOMS: atom_id res chain seq x y z
N CYS A 1 4.16 -27.35 -6.14
CA CYS A 1 3.05 -27.12 -5.21
C CYS A 1 2.99 -25.63 -4.86
N LEU A 2 1.83 -25.00 -4.99
CA LEU A 2 1.51 -23.65 -4.55
C LEU A 2 0.88 -23.78 -3.15
N ILE A 3 1.57 -23.27 -2.14
CA ILE A 3 1.09 -23.31 -0.77
C ILE A 3 0.56 -21.93 -0.43
N TRP A 4 -0.75 -21.84 -0.22
CA TRP A 4 -1.40 -20.64 0.27
C TRP A 4 -1.25 -20.61 1.79
N ALA A 5 -0.21 -19.96 2.29
CA ALA A 5 -0.14 -19.59 3.69
C ALA A 5 -1.26 -18.58 3.97
N TYR A 6 -2.29 -18.96 4.74
CA TYR A 6 -3.43 -18.09 5.04
C TYR A 6 -3.10 -17.00 6.08
N ASP A 7 -1.83 -16.90 6.47
CA ASP A 7 -1.20 -15.75 7.13
C ASP A 7 -1.46 -14.43 6.37
N GLU A 8 -2.06 -14.51 5.19
CA GLU A 8 -2.15 -13.55 4.12
C GLU A 8 -3.55 -13.54 3.50
N VAL A 9 -4.55 -13.04 4.22
CA VAL A 9 -5.55 -12.19 3.54
C VAL A 9 -4.77 -10.95 3.08
N GLN A 10 -3.94 -11.11 2.02
CA GLN A 10 -2.93 -10.15 1.57
C GLN A 10 -3.56 -8.81 1.14
N SER A 11 -4.88 -8.82 0.95
CA SER A 11 -5.72 -7.65 0.90
C SER A 11 -7.10 -7.96 1.50
N LEU A 12 -7.51 -7.20 2.50
CA LEU A 12 -8.88 -7.16 3.01
C LEU A 12 -9.90 -6.68 1.96
N GLU A 13 -9.44 -6.18 0.80
CA GLU A 13 -10.27 -5.74 -0.32
C GLU A 13 -10.79 -6.92 -1.15
N SER A 14 -10.02 -8.02 -1.23
CA SER A 14 -10.43 -9.26 -1.89
C SER A 14 -10.32 -10.45 -0.94
N LEU A 15 -11.44 -10.81 -0.32
CA LEU A 15 -11.59 -12.04 0.48
C LEU A 15 -11.56 -13.32 -0.37
N LYS A 16 -11.39 -13.21 -1.70
CA LYS A 16 -11.21 -14.36 -2.59
C LYS A 16 -9.72 -14.62 -2.77
N CYS A 17 -9.32 -15.85 -2.46
CA CYS A 17 -8.01 -16.36 -2.86
C CYS A 17 -7.91 -16.30 -4.40
N PRO A 18 -6.92 -15.59 -4.96
CA PRO A 18 -6.75 -15.49 -6.40
C PRO A 18 -6.51 -16.88 -7.00
N THR A 19 -7.01 -17.11 -8.21
CA THR A 19 -6.78 -18.37 -8.90
C THR A 19 -5.35 -18.44 -9.44
N ALA A 20 -4.83 -19.65 -9.61
CA ALA A 20 -3.54 -19.88 -10.27
C ALA A 20 -3.42 -19.17 -11.64
N ARG A 21 -4.55 -19.06 -12.36
CA ARG A 21 -4.64 -18.38 -13.66
C ARG A 21 -4.53 -16.86 -13.54
N GLU A 22 -5.05 -16.28 -12.47
CA GLU A 22 -4.93 -14.84 -12.21
C GLU A 22 -3.50 -14.46 -11.81
N ILE A 23 -2.77 -15.34 -11.12
CA ILE A 23 -1.38 -15.09 -10.70
C ILE A 23 -0.37 -15.37 -11.82
N LEU A 24 -0.48 -16.55 -12.44
CA LEU A 24 0.56 -17.07 -13.35
C LEU A 24 0.17 -16.91 -14.83
N GLY A 25 -1.03 -16.40 -15.12
CA GLY A 25 -1.58 -16.36 -16.46
C GLY A 25 -2.10 -17.73 -16.93
N ALA A 26 -2.80 -17.73 -18.07
CA ALA A 26 -3.40 -18.94 -18.64
C ALA A 26 -2.34 -20.01 -18.97
N GLU A 27 -1.18 -19.58 -19.47
CA GLU A 27 -0.12 -20.47 -19.93
C GLU A 27 0.55 -21.26 -18.81
N LEU A 28 0.78 -20.66 -17.63
CA LEU A 28 1.53 -21.30 -16.54
C LEU A 28 0.63 -21.86 -15.42
N SER A 29 -0.67 -21.57 -15.45
CA SER A 29 -1.62 -22.04 -14.42
C SER A 29 -1.67 -23.57 -14.25
N HIS A 30 -1.43 -24.33 -15.32
CA HIS A 30 -1.41 -25.79 -15.32
C HIS A 30 -0.28 -26.40 -14.44
N LEU A 31 0.76 -25.61 -14.15
CA LEU A 31 1.90 -26.06 -13.32
C LEU A 31 1.52 -26.24 -11.85
N VAL A 32 0.52 -25.49 -11.37
CA VAL A 32 0.10 -25.45 -9.96
C VAL A 32 -1.35 -25.90 -9.75
N THR A 33 -2.04 -26.35 -10.79
CA THR A 33 -3.42 -26.86 -10.74
C THR A 33 -3.44 -28.39 -10.90
N GLY A 34 -4.30 -29.06 -10.13
CA GLY A 34 -4.42 -30.52 -10.12
C GLY A 34 -3.66 -31.19 -8.97
N MET A 35 -3.30 -32.47 -9.16
CA MET A 35 -2.60 -33.29 -8.17
C MET A 35 -1.21 -33.70 -8.70
N HIS A 36 -0.23 -33.82 -7.81
CA HIS A 36 0.99 -34.59 -8.06
C HIS A 36 0.68 -36.10 -8.04
N PRO A 37 1.52 -36.95 -8.67
CA PRO A 37 1.43 -38.41 -8.52
C PRO A 37 1.39 -38.81 -7.03
N GLY A 38 0.46 -39.69 -6.66
CA GLY A 38 0.20 -40.05 -5.25
C GLY A 38 -0.87 -39.20 -4.55
N GLY A 39 -1.56 -38.30 -5.26
CA GLY A 39 -2.75 -37.60 -4.74
C GLY A 39 -2.46 -36.34 -3.91
N ILE A 40 -1.23 -35.83 -3.95
CA ILE A 40 -0.85 -34.59 -3.25
C ILE A 40 -1.36 -33.39 -4.06
N PRO A 41 -2.16 -32.47 -3.49
CA PRO A 41 -2.62 -31.28 -4.21
C PRO A 41 -1.44 -30.44 -4.68
N LYS A 42 -1.50 -29.96 -5.92
CA LYS A 42 -0.55 -28.96 -6.43
C LYS A 42 -0.83 -27.56 -5.90
N SER A 43 -2.00 -27.34 -5.30
CA SER A 43 -2.39 -26.11 -4.63
C SER A 43 -3.09 -26.47 -3.32
N GLU A 44 -2.60 -25.96 -2.19
CA GLU A 44 -3.18 -26.25 -0.89
C GLU A 44 -3.21 -25.01 0.00
N THR A 45 -4.25 -24.94 0.82
CA THR A 45 -4.55 -23.85 1.72
C THR A 45 -4.13 -24.23 3.13
N LEU A 46 -3.14 -23.53 3.69
CA LEU A 46 -2.65 -23.81 5.04
C LEU A 46 -3.66 -23.38 6.09
N LYS A 47 -4.33 -24.36 6.67
CA LYS A 47 -5.18 -24.20 7.85
C LYS A 47 -4.39 -23.77 9.09
N LYS A 48 -3.10 -24.11 9.15
CA LYS A 48 -2.20 -23.90 10.30
C LYS A 48 -1.26 -22.72 10.05
N CYS A 49 -1.17 -21.80 11.00
CA CYS A 49 -0.19 -20.70 10.99
C CYS A 49 0.93 -21.00 11.98
N TYR A 50 2.14 -21.25 11.46
CA TYR A 50 3.32 -21.57 12.26
C TYR A 50 4.13 -20.32 12.65
N ARG A 51 3.89 -19.22 11.93
CA ARG A 51 4.75 -18.05 11.89
C ARG A 51 4.36 -17.03 12.94
N THR A 52 3.12 -16.54 12.88
CA THR A 52 2.58 -15.56 13.82
C THR A 52 1.89 -16.27 14.99
N PRO A 53 2.11 -15.85 16.25
CA PRO A 53 1.38 -16.39 17.40
C PRO A 53 -0.13 -16.30 17.23
N GLY A 54 -0.85 -17.33 17.70
CA GLY A 54 -2.29 -17.46 17.49
C GLY A 54 -3.08 -16.26 18.00
N SER A 55 -2.75 -15.73 19.17
CA SER A 55 -3.41 -14.54 19.75
C SER A 55 -3.22 -13.29 18.89
N ILE A 56 -2.01 -13.06 18.36
CA ILE A 56 -1.73 -11.94 17.44
C ILE A 56 -2.51 -12.10 16.13
N LEU A 57 -2.57 -13.33 15.58
CA LEU A 57 -3.31 -13.60 14.34
C LEU A 57 -4.82 -13.38 14.51
N ILE A 58 -5.39 -13.84 15.63
CA ILE A 58 -6.81 -13.67 15.95
C ILE A 58 -7.14 -12.20 16.16
N PHE A 59 -6.29 -11.50 16.91
CA PHE A 59 -6.35 -10.05 17.07
C PHE A 59 -6.32 -9.35 15.70
N ALA A 60 -5.34 -9.66 14.85
CA ALA A 60 -5.22 -9.08 13.52
C ALA A 60 -6.48 -9.29 12.67
N HIS A 61 -7.04 -10.50 12.62
CA HIS A 61 -8.30 -10.74 11.93
C HIS A 61 -9.45 -9.91 12.51
N ALA A 62 -9.57 -9.84 13.83
CA ALA A 62 -10.64 -9.09 14.51
C ALA A 62 -10.62 -7.62 14.12
N ILE A 63 -9.48 -6.95 14.26
CA ILE A 63 -9.38 -5.52 14.00
C ILE A 63 -9.24 -5.19 12.52
N GLY A 64 -8.61 -6.05 11.70
CA GLY A 64 -8.56 -5.84 10.25
C GLY A 64 -9.95 -5.88 9.63
N MET A 65 -10.75 -6.89 9.99
CA MET A 65 -12.11 -7.07 9.47
C MET A 65 -13.16 -6.19 10.17
N GLY A 66 -12.78 -5.51 11.26
CA GLY A 66 -13.70 -4.69 12.03
C GLY A 66 -14.77 -5.51 12.78
N LEU A 67 -14.48 -6.76 13.15
CA LEU A 67 -15.48 -7.72 13.65
C LEU A 67 -16.17 -7.25 14.94
N LEU A 68 -15.43 -6.56 15.80
CA LEU A 68 -15.92 -6.09 17.11
C LEU A 68 -16.38 -4.62 17.09
N ARG A 69 -16.53 -4.02 15.91
CA ARG A 69 -16.98 -2.63 15.82
C ARG A 69 -18.40 -2.46 16.33
N PRO A 70 -18.71 -1.37 17.04
CA PRO A 70 -20.09 -1.04 17.42
C PRO A 70 -21.04 -0.92 16.23
N GLY A 71 -20.53 -0.42 15.09
CA GLY A 71 -21.26 -0.30 13.82
C GLY A 71 -21.39 -1.60 13.02
N GLY A 72 -20.89 -2.72 13.54
CA GLY A 72 -20.84 -4.01 12.83
C GLY A 72 -19.57 -4.20 12.01
N MET A 73 -19.39 -5.44 11.55
CA MET A 73 -18.25 -5.88 10.72
C MET A 73 -18.01 -4.96 9.51
N LEU A 74 -16.75 -4.55 9.25
CA LEU A 74 -16.40 -3.74 8.06
C LEU A 74 -16.33 -4.58 6.80
N THR A 75 -15.64 -5.71 6.89
CA THR A 75 -15.44 -6.68 5.82
C THR A 75 -15.24 -8.04 6.46
N GLY A 76 -15.47 -9.14 5.74
CA GLY A 76 -15.22 -10.47 6.29
C GLY A 76 -16.03 -11.54 5.59
N MET A 77 -15.64 -12.79 5.82
CA MET A 77 -16.32 -13.95 5.23
C MET A 77 -17.64 -14.21 5.95
N THR A 78 -18.68 -14.55 5.18
CA THR A 78 -20.00 -14.90 5.71
C THR A 78 -20.35 -16.37 5.49
N ARG A 79 -19.49 -17.14 4.81
CA ARG A 79 -19.62 -18.59 4.68
C ARG A 79 -18.77 -19.27 5.76
N ILE A 80 -19.38 -20.23 6.46
CA ILE A 80 -18.71 -21.01 7.49
C ILE A 80 -17.50 -21.77 6.93
N SER A 81 -17.60 -22.27 5.69
CA SER A 81 -16.51 -22.98 5.00
C SER A 81 -15.24 -22.15 4.86
N ASP A 82 -15.37 -20.84 4.66
CA ASP A 82 -14.22 -19.97 4.43
C ASP A 82 -13.45 -19.75 5.74
N TRP A 83 -14.17 -19.58 6.86
CA TRP A 83 -13.58 -19.54 8.20
C TRP A 83 -12.94 -20.86 8.61
N GLN A 84 -13.56 -22.00 8.24
CA GLN A 84 -12.98 -23.32 8.49
C GLN A 84 -11.70 -23.56 7.70
N ALA A 85 -11.63 -23.08 6.44
CA ALA A 85 -10.41 -23.12 5.63
C ALA A 85 -9.28 -22.31 6.29
N LEU A 86 -9.63 -21.19 6.91
CA LEU A 86 -8.72 -20.39 7.73
C LEU A 86 -8.27 -21.06 9.03
N GLY A 87 -8.91 -22.15 9.47
CA GLY A 87 -8.60 -22.81 10.73
C GLY A 87 -9.43 -22.33 11.93
N TYR A 88 -10.55 -21.65 11.70
CA TYR A 88 -11.52 -21.30 12.73
C TYR A 88 -12.64 -22.34 12.85
N GLN A 89 -13.12 -22.51 14.06
CA GLN A 89 -14.41 -23.12 14.37
C GLN A 89 -15.44 -22.00 14.49
N VAL A 90 -16.59 -22.17 13.85
CA VAL A 90 -17.67 -21.18 13.85
C VAL A 90 -18.87 -21.74 14.59
N GLN A 91 -19.38 -20.99 15.55
CA GLN A 91 -20.66 -21.23 16.20
C GLN A 91 -21.62 -20.10 15.85
N GLY A 92 -22.87 -20.45 15.52
CA GLY A 92 -23.88 -19.51 15.03
C GLY A 92 -23.98 -19.47 13.50
N LYS A 93 -24.74 -18.49 12.99
CA LYS A 93 -24.96 -18.26 11.55
C LYS A 93 -24.78 -16.79 11.23
N PHE A 94 -24.28 -16.49 10.03
CA PHE A 94 -24.17 -15.14 9.48
C PHE A 94 -25.53 -14.59 9.03
N LEU A 95 -26.47 -14.48 9.98
CA LEU A 95 -27.79 -13.89 9.84
C LEU A 95 -27.86 -12.59 10.65
N PRO A 96 -28.47 -11.51 10.12
CA PRO A 96 -28.51 -10.21 10.80
C PRO A 96 -28.99 -10.29 12.25
N GLU A 97 -28.31 -9.57 13.14
CA GLU A 97 -28.55 -9.50 14.60
C GLU A 97 -28.40 -10.82 15.35
N GLN A 98 -27.80 -11.86 14.74
CA GLN A 98 -27.43 -13.08 15.46
C GLN A 98 -26.01 -12.98 15.99
N GLU A 99 -25.77 -13.57 17.16
CA GLU A 99 -24.43 -13.73 17.71
C GLU A 99 -23.65 -14.81 16.95
N ILE A 100 -22.38 -14.51 16.68
CA ILE A 100 -21.43 -15.43 16.08
C ILE A 100 -20.20 -15.51 16.96
N THR A 101 -19.73 -16.74 17.16
CA THR A 101 -18.49 -17.01 17.86
C THR A 101 -17.50 -17.69 16.93
N LEU A 102 -16.33 -17.09 16.78
CA LEU A 102 -15.19 -17.64 16.04
C LEU A 102 -14.12 -18.05 17.04
N LYS A 103 -13.80 -19.34 17.08
CA LYS A 103 -12.72 -19.86 17.92
C LYS A 103 -11.62 -20.42 17.05
N ARG A 104 -10.36 -20.09 17.33
CA ARG A 104 -9.21 -20.71 16.65
C ARG A 104 -8.52 -21.72 17.58
N PRO A 105 -8.66 -23.04 17.32
CA PRO A 105 -7.98 -24.06 18.10
C PRO A 105 -6.46 -23.89 18.08
N SER A 106 -5.79 -24.20 19.20
CA SER A 106 -4.33 -24.12 19.33
C SER A 106 -3.58 -25.01 18.34
N GLU A 107 -4.16 -26.14 17.93
CA GLU A 107 -3.65 -27.01 16.86
C GLU A 107 -3.50 -26.32 15.49
N ASN A 108 -4.27 -25.24 15.25
CA ASN A 108 -4.19 -24.41 14.04
C ASN A 108 -3.25 -23.20 14.21
N SER A 109 -2.67 -23.03 15.40
CA SER A 109 -1.67 -22.00 15.73
C SER A 109 -0.49 -22.64 16.50
N PRO A 110 0.28 -23.54 15.87
CA PRO A 110 1.35 -24.30 16.52
C PRO A 110 2.55 -23.47 17.00
N ASN A 111 2.60 -22.16 16.75
CA ASN A 111 3.62 -21.28 17.31
C ASN A 111 3.60 -21.39 18.86
N LEU A 112 4.76 -21.70 19.45
CA LEU A 112 4.89 -22.04 20.87
C LEU A 112 4.98 -20.83 21.79
N VAL A 113 5.16 -19.61 21.27
CA VAL A 113 5.40 -18.41 22.08
C VAL A 113 4.28 -18.21 23.09
N SER A 114 3.01 -18.38 22.68
CA SER A 114 1.86 -18.25 23.58
C SER A 114 1.73 -19.36 24.64
N GLN A 115 2.50 -20.45 24.52
CA GLN A 115 2.53 -21.53 25.53
C GLN A 115 3.66 -21.30 26.55
N ILE A 116 4.77 -20.72 26.10
CA ILE A 116 5.96 -20.45 26.91
C ILE A 116 5.79 -19.13 27.67
N TRP A 117 5.28 -18.10 26.99
CA TRP A 117 5.08 -16.77 27.53
C TRP A 117 3.69 -16.65 28.17
N GLN A 118 3.66 -16.39 29.48
CA GLN A 118 2.41 -16.36 30.26
C GLN A 118 1.70 -15.00 30.24
N GLU A 119 2.38 -13.94 29.80
CA GLU A 119 1.79 -12.61 29.68
C GLU A 119 1.19 -12.36 28.29
N SER A 120 0.54 -11.20 28.10
CA SER A 120 0.02 -10.82 26.79
C SER A 120 1.16 -10.64 25.78
N LEU A 121 0.98 -11.20 24.59
CA LEU A 121 1.87 -10.95 23.43
C LEU A 121 1.58 -9.62 22.74
N ILE A 122 0.49 -8.96 23.11
CA ILE A 122 0.00 -7.71 22.54
C ILE A 122 -0.03 -6.66 23.65
N ASP A 123 0.82 -5.62 23.57
CA ASP A 123 0.71 -4.41 24.38
C ASP A 123 0.01 -3.32 23.57
N PHE A 124 -0.96 -2.62 24.16
CA PHE A 124 -1.63 -1.48 23.53
C PHE A 124 -1.69 -0.29 24.46
N ARG A 125 -1.28 0.88 23.95
CA ARG A 125 -1.18 2.11 24.75
C ARG A 125 -1.68 3.33 23.99
N VAL A 126 -2.40 4.18 24.71
CA VAL A 126 -2.85 5.48 24.22
C VAL A 126 -2.05 6.55 24.95
N CYS A 127 -1.25 7.30 24.19
CA CYS A 127 -0.43 8.40 24.68
C CYS A 127 -1.20 9.72 24.59
N ARG A 128 -0.85 10.69 25.44
CA ARG A 128 -1.50 12.01 25.47
C ARG A 128 -1.07 12.86 24.29
N PHE A 129 0.20 12.76 23.89
CA PHE A 129 0.79 13.50 22.78
C PHE A 129 1.94 12.70 22.15
N ARG A 130 2.33 13.08 20.92
CA ARG A 130 3.29 12.33 20.09
C ARG A 130 4.64 12.12 20.77
N GLN A 131 5.13 13.11 21.50
CA GLN A 131 6.41 13.01 22.21
C GLN A 131 6.40 11.94 23.32
N GLU A 132 5.27 11.73 24.01
CA GLU A 132 5.14 10.65 25.00
C GLU A 132 5.20 9.28 24.33
N GLU A 133 4.59 9.15 23.15
CA GLU A 133 4.67 7.92 22.35
C GLU A 133 6.10 7.58 21.96
N PHE A 134 6.89 8.58 21.54
CA PHE A 134 8.30 8.40 21.19
C PHE A 134 9.17 8.02 22.40
N ILE A 135 8.98 8.68 23.54
CA ILE A 135 9.69 8.36 24.78
C ILE A 135 9.41 6.91 25.19
N ARG A 136 8.15 6.48 25.08
CA ARG A 136 7.76 5.12 25.43
C ARG A 136 8.34 4.09 24.47
N LEU A 137 8.31 4.35 23.16
CA LEU A 137 8.98 3.52 22.17
C LEU A 137 10.45 3.32 22.53
N TYR A 138 11.16 4.42 22.79
CA TYR A 138 12.58 4.39 23.17
C TYR A 138 12.82 3.55 24.43
N GLN A 139 12.01 3.74 25.48
CA GLN A 139 12.12 2.96 26.72
C GLN A 139 11.91 1.46 26.48
N ASN A 140 10.91 1.10 25.68
CA ASN A 140 10.62 -0.30 25.37
C ASN A 140 11.74 -0.93 24.51
N ILE A 141 12.26 -0.21 23.53
CA ILE A 141 13.40 -0.66 22.74
C ILE A 141 14.61 -0.87 23.65
N LEU A 142 14.91 0.09 24.53
CA LEU A 142 16.06 0.00 25.43
C LEU A 142 15.95 -1.20 26.38
N GLN A 143 14.74 -1.46 26.86
CA GLN A 143 14.40 -2.64 27.65
C GLN A 143 14.69 -3.93 26.85
N ASN A 144 14.20 -4.02 25.62
CA ASN A 144 14.42 -5.18 24.75
C ASN A 144 15.90 -5.43 24.45
N LEU A 145 16.66 -4.37 24.17
CA LEU A 145 18.09 -4.48 23.88
C LEU A 145 18.92 -4.88 25.10
N LYS A 146 18.59 -4.34 26.29
CA LYS A 146 19.42 -4.51 27.49
C LYS A 146 19.02 -5.68 28.38
N GLN A 147 17.72 -5.96 28.47
CA GLN A 147 17.18 -6.94 29.43
C GLN A 147 16.68 -8.19 28.71
N ASP A 148 15.98 -8.02 27.58
CA ASP A 148 15.38 -9.16 26.87
C ASP A 148 16.34 -9.82 25.86
N GLY A 149 17.47 -9.16 25.57
CA GLY A 149 18.55 -9.69 24.74
C GLY A 149 18.24 -9.70 23.23
N LEU A 150 17.24 -8.95 22.79
CA LEU A 150 16.92 -8.80 21.37
C LEU A 150 18.01 -7.98 20.67
N LYS A 151 18.35 -8.35 19.44
CA LYS A 151 19.28 -7.59 18.61
C LYS A 151 18.54 -6.45 17.90
N PRO A 152 19.18 -5.29 17.67
CA PRO A 152 18.58 -4.20 16.91
C PRO A 152 18.12 -4.65 15.51
N SER A 153 18.97 -5.43 14.85
CA SER A 153 18.76 -5.93 13.49
C SER A 153 17.94 -7.22 13.51
N ARG A 154 16.91 -7.28 12.66
CA ARG A 154 16.01 -8.44 12.46
C ARG A 154 15.12 -8.81 13.65
N ASP A 155 15.55 -8.64 14.89
CA ASP A 155 14.71 -9.02 16.04
C ASP A 155 13.72 -7.91 16.40
N ILE A 156 14.04 -6.64 16.13
CA ILE A 156 13.18 -5.48 16.39
C ILE A 156 12.83 -4.76 15.07
N LEU A 157 11.54 -4.50 14.87
CA LEU A 157 11.02 -3.74 13.74
C LEU A 157 10.05 -2.67 14.20
N VAL A 158 10.22 -1.44 13.72
CA VAL A 158 9.27 -0.35 13.94
C VAL A 158 8.51 -0.09 12.64
N LEU A 159 7.19 -0.21 12.69
CA LEU A 159 6.30 0.07 11.56
C LEU A 159 5.45 1.30 11.86
N VAL A 160 5.49 2.23 10.91
CA VAL A 160 4.72 3.47 10.97
C VAL A 160 3.41 3.29 10.21
N LEU A 161 2.31 3.54 10.90
CA LEU A 161 0.95 3.45 10.39
C LEU A 161 0.41 4.81 9.97
N GLY A 162 -0.59 4.80 9.09
CA GLY A 162 -1.25 6.00 8.60
C GLY A 162 -1.18 6.13 7.08
N ASP A 163 -1.79 7.21 6.60
CA ASP A 163 -1.78 7.61 5.19
C ASP A 163 -0.35 7.94 4.71
N ASN A 164 -0.14 7.90 3.39
CA ASN A 164 1.22 7.98 2.84
C ASN A 164 1.99 9.23 3.30
N PHE A 165 1.34 10.41 3.27
CA PHE A 165 2.00 11.66 3.65
C PHE A 165 2.26 11.73 5.17
N GLY A 166 1.27 11.41 6.00
CA GLY A 166 1.40 11.40 7.46
C GLY A 166 2.43 10.38 7.93
N ALA A 167 2.44 9.19 7.35
CA ALA A 167 3.36 8.12 7.69
C ALA A 167 4.81 8.44 7.30
N ILE A 168 5.06 9.10 6.14
CA ILE A 168 6.41 9.56 5.78
C ILE A 168 6.94 10.54 6.82
N LYS A 169 6.13 11.55 7.17
CA LYS A 169 6.53 12.55 8.16
C LYS A 169 6.83 11.90 9.51
N LEU A 170 5.94 11.02 9.98
CA LEU A 170 6.09 10.32 11.25
C LEU A 170 7.31 9.38 11.27
N GLN A 171 7.60 8.68 10.17
CA GLN A 171 8.81 7.85 10.03
C GLN A 171 10.08 8.67 10.26
N ILE A 172 10.17 9.85 9.64
CA ILE A 172 11.32 10.74 9.81
C ILE A 172 11.39 11.30 11.24
N GLU A 173 10.26 11.65 11.85
CA GLU A 173 10.21 12.14 13.24
C GLU A 173 10.68 11.08 14.25
N VAL A 174 10.20 9.83 14.12
CA VAL A 174 10.62 8.71 14.98
C VAL A 174 12.10 8.41 14.79
N ALA A 175 12.58 8.35 13.55
CA ALA A 175 13.98 8.06 13.26
C ALA A 175 14.92 9.11 13.88
N ASN A 176 14.63 10.41 13.67
CA ASN A 176 15.39 11.49 14.28
C ASN A 176 15.37 11.41 15.82
N PHE A 177 14.20 11.11 16.41
CA PHE A 177 14.09 10.99 17.85
C PHE A 177 14.99 9.88 18.41
N LEU A 178 14.93 8.68 17.84
CA LEU A 178 15.73 7.53 18.29
C LEU A 178 17.23 7.76 18.08
N MET A 179 17.62 8.31 16.94
CA MET A 179 19.02 8.69 16.66
C MET A 179 19.55 9.68 17.69
N ASN A 180 18.76 10.69 18.06
CA ASN A 180 19.14 11.66 19.09
C ASN A 180 19.26 11.04 20.50
N GLN A 181 18.67 9.87 20.73
CA GLN A 181 18.84 9.09 21.96
C GLN A 181 19.98 8.07 21.88
N GLY A 182 20.75 8.05 20.77
CA GLY A 182 21.87 7.15 20.58
C GLY A 182 21.49 5.73 20.13
N ILE A 183 20.31 5.57 19.53
CA ILE A 183 19.91 4.31 18.89
C ILE A 183 20.16 4.43 17.40
N ASP A 184 20.93 3.51 16.83
CA ASP A 184 21.15 3.45 15.39
C ASP A 184 19.88 2.98 14.67
N VAL A 185 19.53 3.67 13.59
CA VAL A 185 18.27 3.47 12.87
C VAL A 185 18.54 3.21 11.40
N TYR A 186 17.80 2.29 10.79
CA TYR A 186 17.85 2.04 9.35
C TYR A 186 16.50 2.32 8.69
N LEU A 187 16.53 3.07 7.57
CA LEU A 187 15.36 3.27 6.72
C LEU A 187 15.56 2.49 5.41
N PRO A 188 14.70 1.52 5.07
CA PRO A 188 14.83 0.78 3.81
C PRO A 188 14.89 1.71 2.59
N GLY A 189 15.89 1.49 1.74
CA GLY A 189 16.20 2.34 0.59
C GLY A 189 17.23 3.45 0.86
N THR A 190 17.84 3.48 2.03
CA THR A 190 19.03 4.31 2.32
C THR A 190 20.30 3.44 2.32
N PRO A 191 21.48 4.04 2.03
CA PRO A 191 22.70 3.27 1.84
C PRO A 191 23.28 2.69 3.14
N ASP A 192 22.95 3.28 4.30
CA ASP A 192 23.45 2.82 5.60
C ASP A 192 22.55 3.29 6.76
N CYS A 193 22.82 2.78 7.95
CA CYS A 193 22.27 3.24 9.21
C CYS A 193 22.46 4.76 9.40
N ASN A 194 21.50 5.40 10.09
CA ASN A 194 21.45 6.82 10.44
C ASN A 194 21.40 7.79 9.24
N ILE A 195 21.02 7.30 8.07
CA ILE A 195 20.78 8.10 6.87
C ILE A 195 19.28 8.16 6.62
N LEU A 196 18.73 9.38 6.54
CA LEU A 196 17.29 9.61 6.37
C LEU A 196 16.89 10.01 4.94
N LYS A 197 17.86 10.36 4.09
CA LYS A 197 17.62 10.71 2.69
C LYS A 197 17.95 9.51 1.80
N SER A 198 16.97 9.07 1.00
CA SER A 198 17.18 8.04 -0.01
C SER A 198 18.13 8.53 -1.09
N ASP A 199 19.11 7.70 -1.45
CA ASP A 199 19.97 7.88 -2.61
C ASP A 199 19.74 6.71 -3.57
N PRO A 200 18.93 6.91 -4.64
CA PRO A 200 18.60 5.84 -5.57
C PRO A 200 19.80 5.24 -6.30
N GLN A 201 20.94 5.95 -6.34
CA GLN A 201 22.15 5.46 -7.02
C GLN A 201 22.94 4.48 -6.15
N ASN A 202 22.77 4.54 -4.82
CA ASN A 202 23.52 3.74 -3.84
C ASN A 202 22.62 2.89 -2.95
N SER A 203 21.31 2.82 -3.22
CA SER A 203 20.37 1.99 -2.46
C SER A 203 20.33 0.56 -2.98
N ASP A 204 20.49 -0.44 -2.11
CA ASP A 204 20.17 -1.83 -2.44
C ASP A 204 18.66 -2.06 -2.27
N PRO A 205 17.90 -2.35 -3.34
CA PRO A 205 16.46 -2.58 -3.25
C PRO A 205 16.09 -3.85 -2.47
N ASN A 206 17.04 -4.76 -2.24
CA ASN A 206 16.81 -5.99 -1.48
C ASN A 206 17.19 -5.86 0.01
N GLN A 207 17.81 -4.74 0.40
CA GLN A 207 18.19 -4.52 1.79
C GLN A 207 17.03 -3.92 2.59
N PHE A 208 16.57 -4.66 3.60
CA PHE A 208 15.52 -4.20 4.50
C PHE A 208 16.03 -3.86 5.91
N TRP A 209 17.22 -4.35 6.29
CA TRP A 209 17.82 -4.12 7.60
C TRP A 209 19.32 -3.84 7.45
N CYS A 210 19.89 -3.18 8.46
CA CYS A 210 21.32 -2.86 8.60
C CYS A 210 21.80 -3.43 9.93
N GLU A 211 23.01 -4.00 9.98
CA GLU A 211 23.58 -4.58 11.20
C GLU A 211 23.79 -3.48 12.26
N GLY A 212 23.36 -3.73 13.50
CA GLY A 212 23.40 -2.76 14.60
C GLY A 212 22.26 -1.72 14.60
N GLY A 213 21.55 -1.54 13.49
CA GLY A 213 20.44 -0.59 13.37
C GLY A 213 19.05 -1.20 13.51
N ILE A 214 18.14 -0.47 14.15
CA ILE A 214 16.71 -0.80 14.19
C ILE A 214 16.05 -0.32 12.92
N THR A 215 15.34 -1.22 12.23
CA THR A 215 14.63 -0.86 11.01
C THR A 215 13.35 -0.11 11.32
N ILE A 216 13.15 1.05 10.69
CA ILE A 216 11.89 1.80 10.72
C ILE A 216 11.34 1.87 9.30
N SER A 217 10.16 1.29 9.10
CA SER A 217 9.56 1.20 7.76
C SER A 217 8.08 1.56 7.76
N ARG A 218 7.58 1.84 6.56
CA ARG A 218 6.14 1.90 6.27
C ARG A 218 5.72 0.55 5.69
N ILE A 219 4.43 0.23 5.75
CA ILE A 219 3.95 -1.12 5.40
C ILE A 219 4.24 -1.55 3.95
N HIS A 220 4.26 -0.62 3.00
CA HIS A 220 4.52 -0.96 1.59
C HIS A 220 5.90 -1.59 1.38
N GLN A 221 6.90 -1.22 2.19
CA GLN A 221 8.27 -1.76 2.14
C GLN A 221 8.49 -2.98 3.05
N ALA A 222 7.62 -3.19 4.05
CA ALA A 222 7.76 -4.26 5.04
C ALA A 222 7.08 -5.58 4.64
N LYS A 223 6.50 -5.67 3.43
CA LYS A 223 5.86 -6.90 2.96
C LYS A 223 6.91 -8.00 2.77
N GLY A 224 6.72 -9.15 3.42
CA GLY A 224 7.66 -10.26 3.39
C GLY A 224 8.81 -10.17 4.42
N GLN A 225 8.76 -9.20 5.33
CA GLN A 225 9.77 -8.99 6.37
C GLN A 225 9.18 -9.20 7.75
N GLU A 226 9.94 -9.78 8.67
CA GLU A 226 9.46 -10.18 10.00
C GLU A 226 10.46 -9.83 11.08
N ALA A 227 9.94 -9.70 12.30
CA ALA A 227 10.75 -9.51 13.50
C ALA A 227 10.11 -10.20 14.71
N ASP A 228 10.92 -10.46 15.72
CA ASP A 228 10.46 -11.07 16.97
C ASP A 228 9.60 -10.08 17.76
N MET A 229 10.03 -8.82 17.85
CA MET A 229 9.27 -7.70 18.38
C MET A 229 8.92 -6.71 17.26
N VAL A 230 7.64 -6.37 17.14
CA VAL A 230 7.16 -5.34 16.22
C VAL A 230 6.50 -4.19 17.00
N TYR A 231 6.98 -2.97 16.79
CA TYR A 231 6.35 -1.75 17.30
C TYR A 231 5.53 -1.07 16.21
N LEU A 232 4.24 -0.89 16.47
CA LEU A 232 3.29 -0.21 15.58
C LEU A 232 2.97 1.19 16.14
N ILE A 233 3.42 2.22 15.43
CA ILE A 233 3.30 3.62 15.88
C ILE A 233 2.37 4.39 14.95
N GLY A 234 1.61 5.33 15.49
CA GLY A 234 0.69 6.14 14.68
C GLY A 234 -0.64 5.46 14.44
N LEU A 235 -1.08 4.62 15.39
CA LEU A 235 -2.40 3.99 15.31
C LEU A 235 -3.54 5.03 15.19
N ASP A 236 -3.33 6.26 15.66
CA ASP A 236 -4.27 7.38 15.50
C ASP A 236 -4.51 7.75 14.03
N GLY A 237 -3.54 7.51 13.13
CA GLY A 237 -3.72 7.70 11.69
C GLY A 237 -4.82 6.80 11.12
N ILE A 238 -4.91 5.58 11.63
CA ILE A 238 -5.96 4.62 11.29
C ILE A 238 -7.25 4.95 12.05
N ALA A 239 -7.12 5.28 13.34
CA ALA A 239 -8.26 5.55 14.21
C ALA A 239 -9.12 6.74 13.75
N LYS A 240 -8.51 7.75 13.11
CA LYS A 240 -9.21 8.90 12.50
C LYS A 240 -10.17 8.50 11.40
N ASN A 241 -9.80 7.50 10.59
CA ASN A 241 -10.60 6.99 9.50
C ASN A 241 -10.76 5.47 9.62
N GLU A 242 -11.33 5.03 10.75
CA GLU A 242 -11.39 3.62 11.12
C GLU A 242 -12.20 2.75 10.15
N GLN A 243 -12.98 3.37 9.26
CA GLN A 243 -13.78 2.67 8.24
C GLN A 243 -12.98 2.38 6.97
N ASP A 244 -11.79 2.96 6.82
CA ASP A 244 -10.93 2.79 5.65
C ASP A 244 -10.29 1.40 5.63
N LEU A 245 -10.69 0.60 4.64
CA LEU A 245 -10.19 -0.77 4.47
C LEU A 245 -8.70 -0.83 4.11
N ILE A 246 -8.17 0.18 3.43
CA ILE A 246 -6.74 0.24 3.09
C ILE A 246 -5.93 0.41 4.38
N LEU A 247 -6.36 1.32 5.26
CA LEU A 247 -5.72 1.54 6.56
C LEU A 247 -5.92 0.34 7.50
N ARG A 248 -7.10 -0.29 7.50
CA ARG A 248 -7.31 -1.54 8.26
C ARG A 248 -6.44 -2.69 7.73
N ASN A 249 -6.25 -2.78 6.41
CA ASN A 249 -5.37 -3.76 5.79
C ASN A 249 -3.91 -3.49 6.13
N GLN A 250 -3.50 -2.22 6.13
CA GLN A 250 -2.17 -1.80 6.59
C GLN A 250 -1.89 -2.33 8.00
N LEU A 251 -2.84 -2.16 8.93
CA LEU A 251 -2.71 -2.66 10.31
C LEU A 251 -2.67 -4.19 10.39
N PHE A 252 -3.54 -4.87 9.65
CA PHE A 252 -3.54 -6.34 9.56
C PHE A 252 -2.17 -6.87 9.11
N VAL A 253 -1.63 -6.31 8.02
CA VAL A 253 -0.31 -6.68 7.49
C VAL A 253 0.78 -6.41 8.52
N ALA A 254 0.72 -5.27 9.20
CA ALA A 254 1.71 -4.89 10.21
C ALA A 254 1.77 -5.88 11.39
N LEU A 255 0.60 -6.30 11.90
CA LEU A 255 0.50 -7.25 13.02
C LEU A 255 1.05 -8.63 12.67
N THR A 256 0.81 -9.06 11.44
CA THR A 256 1.30 -10.36 10.96
C THR A 256 2.78 -10.33 10.58
N ARG A 257 3.55 -9.27 10.89
CA ARG A 257 5.02 -9.27 10.81
C ARG A 257 5.68 -9.75 12.12
N SER A 258 4.90 -9.93 13.18
CA SER A 258 5.39 -10.40 14.48
C SER A 258 5.56 -11.91 14.51
N ARG A 259 6.75 -12.35 14.92
CA ARG A 259 7.07 -13.75 15.24
C ARG A 259 6.79 -14.08 16.71
N ALA A 260 6.83 -13.08 17.60
CA ALA A 260 6.59 -13.27 19.04
C ALA A 260 5.72 -12.18 19.68
N TRP A 261 6.14 -10.92 19.66
CA TRP A 261 5.47 -9.81 20.35
C TRP A 261 5.07 -8.67 19.41
N VAL A 262 4.03 -7.95 19.82
CA VAL A 262 3.62 -6.71 19.16
C VAL A 262 3.21 -5.66 20.19
N SER A 263 3.64 -4.42 19.96
CA SER A 263 3.26 -3.27 20.76
C SER A 263 2.65 -2.21 19.86
N LEU A 264 1.43 -1.78 20.19
CA LEU A 264 0.68 -0.77 19.47
C LEU A 264 0.60 0.51 20.28
N SER A 265 0.90 1.64 19.63
CA SER A 265 0.74 2.95 20.22
C SER A 265 0.04 3.93 19.29
N GLY A 266 -0.71 4.85 19.89
CA GLY A 266 -1.33 5.96 19.20
C GLY A 266 -1.68 7.08 20.18
N ILE A 267 -2.09 8.21 19.64
CA ILE A 267 -2.51 9.38 20.43
C ILE A 267 -4.01 9.64 20.30
N GLY A 268 -4.53 10.57 21.09
CA GLY A 268 -5.92 11.01 20.99
C GLY A 268 -6.92 10.02 21.57
N ARG A 269 -8.21 10.23 21.29
CA ARG A 269 -9.31 9.39 21.77
C ARG A 269 -10.23 9.06 20.61
N TYR A 270 -10.32 7.78 20.27
CA TYR A 270 -11.12 7.30 19.16
C TYR A 270 -11.94 6.08 19.59
N PRO A 271 -13.18 5.91 19.10
CA PRO A 271 -13.97 4.70 19.35
C PRO A 271 -13.24 3.41 18.94
N PHE A 272 -12.41 3.48 17.90
CA PHE A 272 -11.55 2.38 17.45
C PHE A 272 -10.69 1.78 18.57
N TYR A 273 -10.23 2.56 19.54
CA TYR A 273 -9.41 2.03 20.64
C TYR A 273 -10.18 1.12 21.60
N GLN A 274 -11.51 1.26 21.68
CA GLN A 274 -12.35 0.32 22.44
C GLN A 274 -12.41 -1.03 21.74
N GLU A 275 -12.53 -1.03 20.41
CA GLU A 275 -12.48 -2.25 19.59
C GLU A 275 -11.13 -2.97 19.78
N VAL A 276 -10.02 -2.23 19.76
CA VAL A 276 -8.68 -2.79 20.02
C VAL A 276 -8.61 -3.47 21.38
N GLN A 277 -9.08 -2.82 22.45
CA GLN A 277 -9.08 -3.39 23.79
C GLN A 277 -9.95 -4.66 23.89
N GLN A 278 -11.14 -4.65 23.28
CA GLN A 278 -12.01 -5.81 23.23
C GLN A 278 -11.38 -6.97 22.45
N ALA A 279 -10.70 -6.69 21.34
CA ALA A 279 -10.03 -7.70 20.53
C ALA A 279 -8.85 -8.34 21.29
N ILE A 280 -8.07 -7.55 22.05
CA ILE A 280 -7.01 -8.07 22.92
C ILE A 280 -7.59 -8.97 24.02
N ALA A 281 -8.69 -8.54 24.65
CA ALA A 281 -9.35 -9.31 25.71
C ALA A 281 -9.97 -10.63 25.22
N SER A 282 -10.29 -10.73 23.94
CA SER A 282 -10.94 -11.90 23.33
C SER A 282 -10.01 -13.13 23.21
N SER A 283 -8.69 -12.93 23.26
CA SER A 283 -7.69 -14.00 23.22
C SER A 283 -7.86 -14.97 22.04
N ASP A 284 -8.43 -16.16 22.27
CA ASP A 284 -8.61 -17.22 21.26
C ASP A 284 -10.01 -17.29 20.63
N THR A 285 -10.95 -16.52 21.16
CA THR A 285 -12.39 -16.62 20.88
C THR A 285 -13.00 -15.24 20.66
N LEU A 286 -13.49 -14.98 19.45
CA LEU A 286 -14.14 -13.73 19.06
C LEU A 286 -15.65 -13.94 19.03
N SER A 287 -16.39 -13.24 19.89
CA SER A 287 -17.87 -13.21 19.85
C SER A 287 -18.36 -11.82 19.45
N PHE A 288 -19.25 -11.77 18.46
CA PHE A 288 -19.85 -10.53 18.00
C PHE A 288 -21.24 -10.74 17.41
N THR A 289 -22.07 -9.71 17.50
CA THR A 289 -23.36 -9.67 16.80
C THR A 289 -23.13 -9.38 15.33
N PHE A 290 -23.54 -10.31 14.46
CA PHE A 290 -23.43 -10.11 13.03
C PHE A 290 -24.45 -9.10 12.55
N ARG A 291 -23.96 -7.89 12.33
CA ARG A 291 -24.64 -6.89 11.50
C ARG A 291 -24.04 -6.97 10.12
N ARG A 292 -24.90 -6.92 9.10
CA ARG A 292 -24.40 -6.87 7.73
C ARG A 292 -23.41 -5.72 7.64
N PRO A 293 -22.25 -5.92 6.99
CA PRO A 293 -21.39 -4.81 6.67
C PRO A 293 -22.24 -3.72 6.05
N PRO A 294 -21.99 -2.43 6.36
CA PRO A 294 -22.67 -1.35 5.68
C PRO A 294 -22.69 -1.70 4.20
N LYS A 295 -23.90 -1.71 3.58
CA LYS A 295 -24.01 -1.91 2.13
C LYS A 295 -22.93 -1.01 1.56
N ARG A 296 -22.01 -1.59 0.80
CA ARG A 296 -20.93 -0.83 0.19
C ARG A 296 -21.62 0.33 -0.55
N GLU A 297 -21.69 1.49 0.08
CA GLU A 297 -21.29 2.69 -0.62
C GLU A 297 -19.84 2.38 -0.92
N LEU A 298 -19.64 1.67 -2.04
CA LEU A 298 -18.45 1.85 -2.82
C LEU A 298 -18.43 3.36 -3.02
N HIS A 299 -17.85 4.10 -2.08
CA HIS A 299 -16.99 5.19 -2.46
C HIS A 299 -15.82 4.50 -3.16
N LEU A 300 -16.10 3.92 -4.35
CA LEU A 300 -15.10 3.88 -5.36
C LEU A 300 -14.79 5.36 -5.52
N THR A 301 -13.63 5.75 -5.00
CA THR A 301 -13.03 6.98 -5.46
C THR A 301 -13.09 6.93 -6.99
N VAL A 302 -13.22 8.08 -7.64
CA VAL A 302 -13.20 8.15 -9.11
C VAL A 302 -12.03 7.33 -9.70
N LEU A 303 -10.93 7.24 -8.92
CA LEU A 303 -9.77 6.39 -9.19
C LEU A 303 -10.08 4.89 -9.12
N GLY A 304 -10.70 4.42 -8.04
CA GLY A 304 -11.12 3.02 -7.91
C GLY A 304 -12.09 2.59 -9.02
N GLU A 305 -13.05 3.46 -9.41
CA GLU A 305 -13.97 3.19 -10.53
C GLU A 305 -13.21 3.02 -11.83
N LEU A 306 -12.29 3.95 -12.11
CA LEU A 306 -11.44 3.91 -13.29
C LEU A 306 -10.65 2.59 -13.34
N LEU A 307 -9.92 2.24 -12.28
CA LEU A 307 -9.04 1.07 -12.28
C LEU A 307 -9.84 -0.23 -12.39
N GLN A 308 -10.96 -0.34 -11.68
CA GLN A 308 -11.82 -1.52 -11.76
C GLN A 308 -12.46 -1.67 -13.14
N ALA A 309 -13.01 -0.60 -13.69
CA ALA A 309 -13.63 -0.63 -15.00
C ALA A 309 -12.59 -0.86 -16.11
N TYR A 310 -11.39 -0.30 -15.98
CA TYR A 310 -10.29 -0.53 -16.90
C TYR A 310 -9.83 -2.00 -16.89
N ALA A 311 -9.70 -2.59 -15.71
CA ALA A 311 -9.41 -4.02 -15.53
C ALA A 311 -10.53 -4.91 -16.10
N ALA A 312 -11.79 -4.47 -16.02
CA ALA A 312 -12.94 -5.13 -16.64
C ALA A 312 -13.01 -4.96 -18.17
N GLY A 313 -12.05 -4.26 -18.79
CA GLY A 313 -11.96 -4.06 -20.23
C GLY A 313 -12.59 -2.77 -20.74
N SER A 314 -13.17 -1.93 -19.88
CA SER A 314 -13.61 -0.61 -20.29
C SER A 314 -12.41 0.25 -20.68
N ARG A 315 -12.59 1.06 -21.72
CA ARG A 315 -11.59 2.05 -22.15
C ARG A 315 -12.18 3.46 -22.21
N HIS A 316 -13.46 3.66 -21.90
CA HIS A 316 -14.12 4.95 -22.06
C HIS A 316 -14.40 5.62 -20.73
N PHE A 317 -13.72 6.74 -20.46
CA PHE A 317 -13.72 7.45 -19.18
C PHE A 317 -13.67 8.99 -19.37
N PRO A 318 -14.66 9.58 -20.05
CA PRO A 318 -14.66 11.02 -20.29
C PRO A 318 -14.87 11.81 -18.99
N ASN A 319 -14.24 12.98 -18.88
CA ASN A 319 -14.47 13.97 -17.82
C ASN A 319 -14.23 13.47 -16.37
N LEU A 320 -13.29 12.54 -16.16
CA LEU A 320 -12.94 12.09 -14.81
C LEU A 320 -12.33 13.21 -13.96
N GLU A 321 -12.69 13.26 -12.69
CA GLU A 321 -12.11 14.18 -11.70
C GLU A 321 -11.09 13.45 -10.82
N LEU A 322 -9.81 13.57 -11.20
CA LEU A 322 -8.67 12.86 -10.62
C LEU A 322 -7.53 13.83 -10.28
N LYS A 323 -7.87 14.92 -9.58
CA LYS A 323 -6.91 15.95 -9.15
C LYS A 323 -6.08 15.43 -7.97
N LYS A 324 -4.76 15.67 -7.97
CA LYS A 324 -3.84 15.31 -6.87
C LYS A 324 -3.80 13.81 -6.52
N VAL A 325 -4.25 12.93 -7.42
CA VAL A 325 -4.22 11.49 -7.18
C VAL A 325 -2.87 10.89 -7.56
N SER A 326 -2.56 9.71 -7.02
CA SER A 326 -1.41 8.91 -7.45
C SER A 326 -1.87 7.78 -8.37
N LEU A 327 -1.27 7.74 -9.55
CA LEU A 327 -1.42 6.80 -10.66
C LEU A 327 -0.04 6.33 -11.14
N VAL A 328 0.92 6.26 -10.21
CA VAL A 328 2.32 5.86 -10.49
C VAL A 328 2.34 4.43 -11.01
N ASP A 329 3.12 4.20 -12.08
CA ASP A 329 3.31 2.91 -12.73
C ASP A 329 2.01 2.20 -13.20
N VAL A 330 0.90 2.94 -13.32
CA VAL A 330 -0.37 2.37 -13.79
C VAL A 330 -0.32 2.06 -15.28
N ASP A 331 -1.02 1.01 -15.71
CA ASP A 331 -1.35 0.81 -17.12
C ASP A 331 -2.75 1.37 -17.42
N LEU A 332 -2.81 2.42 -18.24
CA LEU A 332 -4.03 2.97 -18.82
C LEU A 332 -3.93 3.08 -20.35
N SER A 333 -3.16 2.18 -20.97
CA SER A 333 -2.94 2.13 -22.41
C SER A 333 -4.26 2.02 -23.19
N GLY A 334 -4.40 2.90 -24.19
CA GLY A 334 -5.60 3.01 -25.01
C GLY A 334 -6.85 3.52 -24.29
N ALA A 335 -6.74 4.00 -23.04
CA ALA A 335 -7.88 4.61 -22.36
C ALA A 335 -8.30 5.94 -23.03
N HIS A 336 -9.59 6.24 -23.02
CA HIS A 336 -10.19 7.48 -23.50
C HIS A 336 -10.57 8.35 -22.30
N LEU A 337 -9.68 9.27 -21.93
CA LEU A 337 -9.74 10.16 -20.76
C LEU A 337 -10.01 11.62 -21.18
N VAL A 338 -10.76 11.81 -22.25
CA VAL A 338 -11.06 13.12 -22.85
C VAL A 338 -11.70 14.04 -21.82
N GLY A 339 -11.18 15.27 -21.68
CA GLY A 339 -11.70 16.29 -20.76
C GLY A 339 -11.44 16.02 -19.27
N GLY A 340 -10.73 14.95 -18.92
CA GLY A 340 -10.44 14.62 -17.53
C GLY A 340 -9.59 15.68 -16.82
N GLN A 341 -9.81 15.82 -15.52
CA GLN A 341 -9.08 16.72 -14.64
C GLN A 341 -8.05 15.95 -13.81
N PHE A 342 -6.79 16.06 -14.20
CA PHE A 342 -5.62 15.41 -13.60
C PHE A 342 -4.63 16.44 -13.03
N CYS A 343 -5.08 17.65 -12.73
CA CYS A 343 -4.16 18.68 -12.25
C CYS A 343 -3.49 18.22 -10.95
N GLN A 344 -2.17 18.39 -10.89
CA GLN A 344 -1.31 17.95 -9.78
C GLN A 344 -1.33 16.42 -9.51
N ALA A 345 -1.85 15.59 -10.42
CA ALA A 345 -1.78 14.14 -10.29
C ALA A 345 -0.35 13.62 -10.51
N ASP A 346 0.00 12.53 -9.84
CA ASP A 346 1.27 11.82 -10.05
C ASP A 346 1.03 10.58 -10.90
N LEU A 347 1.43 10.66 -12.17
CA LEU A 347 1.34 9.61 -13.19
C LEU A 347 2.74 9.07 -13.53
N SER A 348 3.77 9.34 -12.71
CA SER A 348 5.14 8.96 -13.06
C SER A 348 5.29 7.46 -13.34
N GLY A 349 6.07 7.12 -14.37
CA GLY A 349 6.27 5.73 -14.80
C GLY A 349 5.06 5.04 -15.46
N ALA A 350 3.88 5.66 -15.50
CA ALA A 350 2.67 5.07 -16.08
C ALA A 350 2.82 4.70 -17.57
N ASN A 351 2.18 3.60 -17.98
CA ASN A 351 1.96 3.23 -19.36
C ASN A 351 0.66 3.86 -19.89
N LEU A 352 0.81 4.92 -20.67
CA LEU A 352 -0.25 5.74 -21.28
C LEU A 352 -0.20 5.65 -22.82
N THR A 353 0.31 4.53 -23.34
CA THR A 353 0.44 4.31 -24.79
C THR A 353 -0.92 4.40 -25.47
N GLY A 354 -1.07 5.28 -26.46
CA GLY A 354 -2.31 5.46 -27.22
C GLY A 354 -3.47 6.07 -26.44
N THR A 355 -3.24 6.52 -25.20
CA THR A 355 -4.29 7.12 -24.35
C THR A 355 -4.76 8.45 -24.93
N ASN A 356 -6.06 8.71 -24.87
CA ASN A 356 -6.65 9.95 -25.37
C ASN A 356 -6.98 10.89 -24.21
N PHE A 357 -6.16 11.92 -24.05
CA PHE A 357 -6.26 13.04 -23.13
C PHE A 357 -6.66 14.35 -23.84
N ALA A 358 -7.31 14.29 -25.00
CA ALA A 358 -7.78 15.50 -25.68
C ALA A 358 -8.57 16.37 -24.70
N ILE A 359 -8.32 17.69 -24.73
CA ILE A 359 -8.92 18.71 -23.85
C ILE A 359 -8.79 18.45 -22.33
N ALA A 360 -7.96 17.49 -21.90
CA ALA A 360 -7.75 17.20 -20.48
C ALA A 360 -6.91 18.29 -19.79
N ASN A 361 -7.10 18.42 -18.48
CA ASN A 361 -6.30 19.31 -17.64
C ASN A 361 -5.27 18.52 -16.84
N LEU A 362 -4.02 18.56 -17.28
CA LEU A 362 -2.85 17.90 -16.70
C LEU A 362 -1.87 18.93 -16.09
N SER A 363 -2.35 20.14 -15.77
CA SER A 363 -1.48 21.19 -15.24
C SER A 363 -0.82 20.76 -13.92
N GLN A 364 0.48 21.04 -13.80
CA GLN A 364 1.31 20.64 -12.66
C GLN A 364 1.34 19.12 -12.37
N ALA A 365 0.88 18.27 -13.28
CA ALA A 365 0.96 16.82 -13.11
C ALA A 365 2.41 16.33 -13.23
N ASN A 366 2.73 15.22 -12.55
CA ASN A 366 4.00 14.52 -12.73
C ASN A 366 3.81 13.36 -13.72
N LEU A 367 4.30 13.53 -14.95
CA LEU A 367 4.35 12.53 -16.01
C LEU A 367 5.81 12.10 -16.30
N SER A 368 6.73 12.26 -15.35
CA SER A 368 8.12 11.87 -15.55
C SER A 368 8.25 10.36 -15.82
N LYS A 369 9.15 10.00 -16.75
CA LYS A 369 9.39 8.61 -17.17
C LYS A 369 8.17 7.84 -17.69
N THR A 370 7.09 8.53 -18.06
CA THR A 370 5.88 7.89 -18.59
C THR A 370 6.06 7.43 -20.03
N ASN A 371 5.30 6.40 -20.42
CA ASN A 371 5.17 6.01 -21.82
C ASN A 371 3.88 6.58 -22.42
N LEU A 372 3.99 7.67 -23.18
CA LEU A 372 2.91 8.39 -23.88
C LEU A 372 2.97 8.16 -25.40
N GLN A 373 3.60 7.07 -25.86
CA GLN A 373 3.67 6.77 -27.29
C GLN A 373 2.29 6.81 -27.94
N LYS A 374 2.15 7.54 -29.06
CA LYS A 374 0.87 7.67 -29.79
C LYS A 374 -0.30 8.24 -28.97
N ALA A 375 -0.06 8.82 -27.79
CA ALA A 375 -1.10 9.44 -27.00
C ALA A 375 -1.69 10.66 -27.72
N LYS A 376 -2.99 10.94 -27.51
CA LYS A 376 -3.66 12.13 -28.05
C LYS A 376 -3.84 13.14 -26.93
N LEU A 377 -3.13 14.26 -27.01
CA LEU A 377 -3.10 15.38 -26.07
C LEU A 377 -3.59 16.68 -26.73
N VAL A 378 -4.39 16.56 -27.80
CA VAL A 378 -4.91 17.69 -28.57
C VAL A 378 -5.61 18.69 -27.66
N SER A 379 -5.17 19.95 -27.69
CA SER A 379 -5.69 21.04 -26.85
C SER A 379 -5.67 20.76 -25.34
N ALA A 380 -4.84 19.83 -24.85
CA ALA A 380 -4.70 19.57 -23.43
C ALA A 380 -3.96 20.71 -22.72
N ASN A 381 -4.31 20.96 -21.46
CA ASN A 381 -3.57 21.87 -20.60
C ASN A 381 -2.45 21.13 -19.86
N LEU A 382 -1.21 21.38 -20.24
CA LEU A 382 0.02 20.80 -19.70
C LEU A 382 0.91 21.90 -19.05
N THR A 383 0.30 23.00 -18.60
CA THR A 383 1.04 24.10 -17.96
C THR A 383 1.77 23.59 -16.70
N ASP A 384 3.06 23.92 -16.56
CA ASP A 384 3.91 23.48 -15.43
C ASP A 384 4.00 21.95 -15.26
N VAL A 385 3.70 21.15 -16.30
CA VAL A 385 3.76 19.69 -16.21
C VAL A 385 5.22 19.19 -16.15
N ASN A 386 5.48 18.09 -15.43
CA ASN A 386 6.76 17.41 -15.48
C ASN A 386 6.71 16.22 -16.44
N LEU A 387 7.38 16.32 -17.59
CA LEU A 387 7.54 15.28 -18.61
C LEU A 387 9.00 14.79 -18.73
N THR A 388 9.82 14.99 -17.69
CA THR A 388 11.24 14.63 -17.68
C THR A 388 11.41 13.14 -18.00
N TYR A 389 12.21 12.82 -19.01
CA TYR A 389 12.43 11.46 -19.56
C TYR A 389 11.17 10.72 -20.02
N ALA A 390 10.06 11.41 -20.30
CA ALA A 390 8.86 10.78 -20.85
C ALA A 390 9.04 10.39 -22.33
N ASN A 391 8.35 9.34 -22.77
CA ASN A 391 8.36 8.90 -24.16
C ASN A 391 7.07 9.32 -24.88
N LEU A 392 7.14 10.35 -25.71
CA LEU A 392 6.03 10.90 -26.50
C LEU A 392 6.19 10.60 -28.01
N TYR A 393 6.90 9.53 -28.38
CA TYR A 393 7.07 9.16 -29.79
C TYR A 393 5.70 9.00 -30.48
N LEU A 394 5.51 9.70 -31.61
CA LEU A 394 4.24 9.78 -32.36
C LEU A 394 3.03 10.33 -31.56
N ALA A 395 3.21 11.00 -30.43
CA ALA A 395 2.11 11.63 -29.72
C ALA A 395 1.54 12.84 -30.49
N ASP A 396 0.25 13.11 -30.33
CA ASP A 396 -0.42 14.28 -30.90
C ASP A 396 -0.66 15.34 -29.83
N LEU A 397 0.16 16.39 -29.82
CA LEU A 397 0.12 17.52 -28.90
C LEU A 397 -0.40 18.79 -29.60
N SER A 398 -1.09 18.66 -30.74
CA SER A 398 -1.56 19.82 -31.49
C SER A 398 -2.43 20.74 -30.62
N TYR A 399 -2.13 22.04 -30.66
CA TYR A 399 -2.78 23.08 -29.85
C TYR A 399 -2.69 22.90 -28.32
N ALA A 400 -1.84 22.00 -27.81
CA ALA A 400 -1.66 21.81 -26.37
C ALA A 400 -0.92 23.00 -25.73
N ASN A 401 -1.23 23.31 -24.48
CA ASN A 401 -0.52 24.34 -23.71
C ASN A 401 0.54 23.71 -22.80
N LEU A 402 1.81 23.75 -23.20
CA LEU A 402 2.99 23.27 -22.47
C LEU A 402 3.79 24.43 -21.84
N THR A 403 3.16 25.56 -21.52
CA THR A 403 3.85 26.70 -20.90
C THR A 403 4.56 26.25 -19.62
N ARG A 404 5.85 26.54 -19.49
CA ARG A 404 6.71 26.12 -18.35
C ARG A 404 6.79 24.61 -18.11
N ALA A 405 6.49 23.78 -19.11
CA ALA A 405 6.66 22.33 -18.99
C ALA A 405 8.13 21.93 -18.82
N GLN A 406 8.41 20.92 -17.99
CA GLN A 406 9.74 20.33 -17.85
C GLN A 406 9.85 19.13 -18.78
N LEU A 407 10.58 19.25 -19.89
CA LEU A 407 10.69 18.20 -20.91
C LEU A 407 12.09 17.57 -20.94
N LYS A 408 12.96 17.83 -19.95
CA LYS A 408 14.35 17.38 -20.00
C LYS A 408 14.48 15.89 -20.35
N GLY A 409 15.21 15.58 -21.42
CA GLY A 409 15.43 14.19 -21.86
C GLY A 409 14.21 13.47 -22.44
N ALA A 410 13.10 14.17 -22.69
CA ALA A 410 11.89 13.57 -23.26
C ALA A 410 12.09 13.19 -24.74
N ASN A 411 11.41 12.14 -25.19
CA ASN A 411 11.42 11.71 -26.58
C ASN A 411 10.16 12.20 -27.31
N LEU A 412 10.28 13.24 -28.14
CA LEU A 412 9.19 13.77 -28.96
C LEU A 412 9.36 13.42 -30.45
N GLU A 413 10.16 12.40 -30.79
CA GLU A 413 10.37 12.04 -32.19
C GLU A 413 9.04 11.75 -32.90
N LYS A 414 8.82 12.42 -34.04
CA LYS A 414 7.58 12.38 -34.84
C LYS A 414 6.31 12.80 -34.08
N ALA A 415 6.41 13.50 -32.96
CA ALA A 415 5.25 14.07 -32.31
C ALA A 415 4.66 15.22 -33.15
N ASN A 416 3.34 15.35 -33.16
CA ASN A 416 2.66 16.50 -33.76
C ASN A 416 2.56 17.62 -32.72
N LEU A 417 3.18 18.76 -32.98
CA LEU A 417 3.17 19.93 -32.11
C LEU A 417 2.50 21.16 -32.76
N THR A 418 1.78 21.00 -33.88
CA THR A 418 1.16 22.13 -34.58
C THR A 418 0.31 22.99 -33.64
N GLY A 419 0.61 24.29 -33.57
CA GLY A 419 -0.12 25.23 -32.71
C GLY A 419 0.14 25.10 -31.20
N ALA A 420 1.04 24.21 -30.75
CA ALA A 420 1.34 24.02 -29.35
C ALA A 420 2.09 25.22 -28.75
N ASN A 421 1.82 25.54 -27.49
CA ASN A 421 2.52 26.61 -26.76
C ASN A 421 3.57 26.03 -25.81
N LEU A 422 4.83 26.23 -26.16
CA LEU A 422 6.04 25.82 -25.43
C LEU A 422 6.76 27.02 -24.77
N SER A 423 6.06 28.13 -24.51
CA SER A 423 6.66 29.29 -23.84
C SER A 423 7.26 28.90 -22.49
N ASP A 424 8.52 29.28 -22.25
CA ASP A 424 9.28 28.95 -21.04
C ASP A 424 9.46 27.45 -20.71
N ALA A 425 9.21 26.53 -21.65
CA ALA A 425 9.44 25.10 -21.43
C ALA A 425 10.95 24.75 -21.42
N ASP A 426 11.35 23.81 -20.54
CA ASP A 426 12.72 23.28 -20.52
C ASP A 426 12.86 22.16 -21.55
N LEU A 427 13.47 22.48 -22.69
CA LEU A 427 13.72 21.56 -23.81
C LEU A 427 15.12 20.94 -23.81
N SER A 428 15.84 20.97 -22.68
CA SER A 428 17.18 20.39 -22.58
C SER A 428 17.18 18.89 -22.90
N ASP A 429 18.08 18.43 -23.77
CA ASP A 429 18.21 17.01 -24.14
C ASP A 429 16.96 16.37 -24.75
N VAL A 430 16.02 17.14 -25.29
CA VAL A 430 14.81 16.61 -25.94
C VAL A 430 15.11 16.06 -27.32
N ASN A 431 14.62 14.85 -27.64
CA ASN A 431 14.66 14.32 -29.00
C ASN A 431 13.50 14.87 -29.84
N LEU A 432 13.79 15.86 -30.71
CA LEU A 432 12.82 16.50 -31.61
C LEU A 432 12.93 16.01 -33.07
N LYS A 433 13.54 14.84 -33.32
CA LYS A 433 13.68 14.32 -34.70
C LYS A 433 12.32 14.21 -35.39
N ASN A 434 12.23 14.72 -36.62
CA ASN A 434 11.03 14.65 -37.45
C ASN A 434 9.78 15.30 -36.82
N VAL A 435 9.97 16.28 -35.94
CA VAL A 435 8.88 17.14 -35.44
C VAL A 435 8.62 18.25 -36.46
N ASP A 436 7.35 18.51 -36.74
CA ASP A 436 6.92 19.70 -37.48
C ASP A 436 6.82 20.89 -36.52
N PHE A 437 7.54 21.97 -36.83
CA PHE A 437 7.57 23.19 -36.01
C PHE A 437 6.56 24.25 -36.46
N THR A 438 5.69 23.92 -37.42
CA THR A 438 4.64 24.82 -37.93
C THR A 438 3.74 25.30 -36.78
N ASP A 439 3.55 26.61 -36.69
CA ASP A 439 2.67 27.29 -35.73
C ASP A 439 2.99 27.04 -34.24
N ILE A 440 4.18 26.52 -33.91
CA ILE A 440 4.61 26.40 -32.51
C ILE A 440 4.88 27.78 -31.92
N ILE A 441 4.33 28.03 -30.73
CA ILE A 441 4.61 29.23 -29.94
C ILE A 441 5.72 28.89 -28.96
N CYS A 442 6.93 29.41 -29.16
CA CYS A 442 8.05 29.22 -28.24
C CYS A 442 8.91 30.49 -28.09
N ASN A 443 9.66 30.59 -26.99
CA ASN A 443 10.66 31.64 -26.86
C ASN A 443 11.79 31.41 -27.88
N LYS A 444 12.19 32.48 -28.59
CA LYS A 444 13.15 32.43 -29.72
C LYS A 444 14.54 31.84 -29.38
N SER A 445 14.87 31.66 -28.11
CA SER A 445 16.19 31.18 -27.64
C SER A 445 16.39 29.66 -27.71
N TYR A 446 15.34 28.87 -27.93
CA TYR A 446 15.40 27.39 -27.80
C TYR A 446 15.51 26.62 -29.12
N LEU A 447 15.39 27.29 -30.27
CA LEU A 447 15.55 26.67 -31.59
C LEU A 447 17.01 26.85 -32.06
N LYS A 448 17.89 25.90 -31.71
CA LYS A 448 19.21 25.75 -32.32
C LYS A 448 19.38 24.36 -32.92
#